data_AF-A0A3L7N0P5-F1
#
_entry.id   AF-A0A3L7N0P5-F1
#
_cell.length_a   1.000
_cell.length_b   1.000
_cell.length_c   1.000
_cell.angle_alpha   90.00
_cell.angle_beta   90.00
_cell.angle_gamma   90.00
#
_symmetry.space_group_name_H-M   'P 1'
#
loop_
_entity.id
_entity.type
_entity.pdbx_description
1 polymer ?
#
loop_
_entity_poly.entity_id
_entity_poly.type
_entity_poly.pdbx_seq_one_letter_code
_entity_poly.pdbx_strand_id
1 'polypeptide(L)' 'MPFSLWFRIFEYEFKRRTGITWSEASGEMDICHSYFNNRITPSNAVLAEIQHLDLVDITLEPWLTAG' A
#
# COMPACT_ATOMS: atom_id res chain seq x y z
N MET A 1 -15.99 3.62 -12.15
CA MET A 1 -15.08 2.47 -12.26
C MET A 1 -15.45 1.46 -11.18
N PRO A 2 -15.63 0.16 -11.49
CA PRO A 2 -15.91 -0.85 -10.48
C PRO A 2 -14.69 -1.10 -9.57
N PHE A 3 -14.91 -1.56 -8.33
CA PHE A 3 -13.84 -1.83 -7.37
C PHE A 3 -12.81 -2.84 -7.91
N SER A 4 -13.24 -3.88 -8.60
CA SER A 4 -12.35 -4.90 -9.17
C SER A 4 -11.33 -4.32 -10.16
N LEU A 5 -11.74 -3.34 -10.97
CA LEU A 5 -10.82 -2.64 -11.89
C LEU A 5 -9.93 -1.66 -11.13
N TRP A 6 -10.48 -0.94 -10.15
CA TRP A 6 -9.70 -0.04 -9.29
C TRP A 6 -8.60 -0.80 -8.54
N PHE A 7 -8.93 -1.94 -7.94
CA PHE A 7 -7.99 -2.75 -7.16
C PHE A 7 -6.89 -3.36 -8.03
N ARG A 8 -7.21 -3.82 -9.25
CA ARG A 8 -6.18 -4.28 -10.20
C ARG A 8 -5.16 -3.19 -10.54
N ILE A 9 -5.61 -1.94 -10.71
CA ILE A 9 -4.70 -0.81 -10.97
C ILE A 9 -3.86 -0.51 -9.72
N PHE A 10 -4.49 -0.49 -8.54
CA PHE A 10 -3.80 -0.30 -7.27
C PHE A 10 -2.71 -1.35 -7.05
N GLU A 11 -3.05 -2.64 -7.19
CA GLU A 11 -2.11 -3.75 -6.97
C GLU A 11 -0.95 -3.72 -7.97
N TYR A 12 -1.24 -3.42 -9.24
CA TYR A 12 -0.21 -3.24 -10.26
C TYR A 12 0.74 -2.08 -9.91
N GLU A 13 0.20 -0.91 -9.53
CA GLU A 13 1.00 0.25 -9.18
C GLU A 13 1.81 0.06 -7.90
N PHE A 14 1.20 -0.57 -6.88
CA PHE A 14 1.86 -0.90 -5.63
C PHE A 14 3.08 -1.78 -5.90
N LYS A 15 2.86 -2.93 -6.56
CA LYS A 15 3.95 -3.85 -6.93
C LYS A 15 5.04 -3.19 -7.76
N ARG A 16 4.66 -2.34 -8.71
CA ARG A 16 5.63 -1.62 -9.56
C ARG A 16 6.55 -0.71 -8.73
N ARG A 17 6.07 -0.13 -7.63
CA ARG A 17 6.81 0.83 -6.81
C ARG A 17 7.56 0.19 -5.65
N THR A 18 6.97 -0.81 -5.00
CA THR A 18 7.55 -1.46 -3.81
C THR A 18 8.31 -2.74 -4.14
N GLY A 19 8.07 -3.33 -5.31
CA GLY A 19 8.62 -4.64 -5.69
C GLY A 19 7.85 -5.84 -5.14
N ILE A 20 6.89 -5.62 -4.24
CA ILE A 20 6.08 -6.68 -3.59
C ILE A 20 4.59 -6.47 -3.86
N THR A 21 3.82 -7.56 -3.87
CA THR A 21 2.36 -7.50 -3.99
C THR A 21 1.72 -6.96 -2.73
N TRP A 22 0.47 -6.50 -2.84
CA TRP A 22 -0.32 -6.07 -1.69
C TRP A 22 -0.48 -7.18 -0.64
N SER A 23 -0.66 -8.43 -1.10
CA SER A 23 -0.74 -9.59 -0.21
C SER A 23 0.59 -9.89 0.51
N GLU A 24 1.73 -9.72 -0.15
CA GLU A 24 3.06 -9.91 0.47
C GLU A 24 3.35 -8.83 1.52
N ALA A 25 2.82 -7.62 1.34
CA ALA A 25 2.86 -6.55 2.33
C ALA A 25 1.88 -6.74 3.50
N SER A 26 1.21 -7.90 3.59
CA SER A 26 0.11 -8.15 4.55
C SER A 26 -1.02 -7.12 4.47
N GLY A 27 -1.24 -6.57 3.27
CA GLY A 27 -2.19 -5.50 3.05
C GLY A 27 -3.64 -5.95 3.19
N GLU A 28 -4.41 -5.17 3.96
CA GLU A 28 -5.82 -5.47 4.24
C GLU A 28 -6.76 -4.95 3.14
N MET A 29 -7.73 -5.78 2.73
CA MET A 29 -8.70 -5.40 1.70
C MET A 29 -9.63 -4.26 2.15
N ASP A 30 -9.89 -4.16 3.46
CA ASP A 30 -10.74 -3.12 4.05
C ASP A 30 -10.15 -1.70 3.86
N ILE A 31 -8.82 -1.59 3.87
CA ILE A 31 -8.11 -0.34 3.56
C ILE A 31 -8.37 0.06 2.10
N CYS A 32 -8.23 -0.88 1.16
CA CYS A 32 -8.53 -0.63 -0.26
C CYS A 32 -10.00 -0.22 -0.47
N HIS A 33 -10.94 -0.85 0.24
CA HIS A 33 -12.35 -0.48 0.20
C HIS A 33 -12.58 0.93 0.75
N SER A 34 -11.90 1.31 1.84
CA SER A 34 -11.96 2.66 2.38
C SER A 34 -11.51 3.69 1.35
N TYR A 35 -10.35 3.50 0.70
CA TYR A 35 -9.88 4.40 -0.36
C TYR A 35 -10.86 4.51 -1.53
N PHE A 36 -11.39 3.36 -1.98
CA PHE A 36 -12.35 3.32 -3.07
C PHE A 36 -13.63 4.09 -2.74
N ASN A 37 -14.19 3.87 -1.55
CA ASN A 37 -15.42 4.53 -1.10
C ASN A 37 -15.23 6.04 -0.91
N ASN A 38 -14.03 6.46 -0.49
CA ASN A 38 -13.62 7.86 -0.40
C ASN A 38 -13.21 8.48 -1.75
N ARG A 39 -13.39 7.75 -2.86
CA ARG A 39 -13.08 8.20 -4.24
C ARG A 39 -11.60 8.59 -4.43
N ILE A 40 -10.70 7.99 -3.66
CA ILE A 40 -9.26 8.15 -3.84
C ILE A 40 -8.83 7.37 -5.09
N THR A 41 -7.96 7.95 -5.91
CA THR A 41 -7.43 7.27 -7.10
C THR A 41 -6.50 6.14 -6.68
N PRO A 42 -6.38 5.06 -7.47
CA PRO A 42 -5.46 3.96 -7.16
C PRO A 42 -4.03 4.45 -6.89
N SER A 43 -3.52 5.35 -7.74
CA SER A 43 -2.17 5.88 -7.62
C SER A 43 -1.95 6.67 -6.32
N ASN A 44 -2.94 7.46 -5.88
CA ASN A 44 -2.84 8.20 -4.61
C ASN A 44 -2.95 7.28 -3.39
N ALA A 45 -3.79 6.25 -3.46
CA ALA A 45 -3.87 5.24 -2.41
C ALA A 45 -2.55 4.48 -2.26
N VAL A 46 -1.90 4.12 -3.38
CA VAL A 46 -0.57 3.49 -3.37
C VAL A 46 0.47 4.41 -2.71
N LEU A 47 0.48 5.71 -3.03
CA LEU A 47 1.41 6.65 -2.41
C LEU A 47 1.20 6.77 -0.90
N ALA A 48 -0.05 6.79 -0.44
CA ALA A 48 -0.38 6.83 0.98
C ALA A 48 0.10 5.56 1.70
N GLU A 49 -0.13 4.38 1.12
CA GLU A 49 0.30 3.11 1.71
C GLU A 49 1.83 2.95 1.72
N ILE A 50 2.52 3.37 0.66
CA ILE A 50 3.99 3.38 0.67
C ILE A 50 4.50 4.31 1.77
N GLN A 51 3.92 5.51 1.91
CA GLN A 51 4.31 6.43 2.98
C GLN A 51 4.04 5.84 4.37
N HIS A 52 2.92 5.13 4.57
CA HIS A 52 2.65 4.42 5.81
C HIS A 52 3.67 3.31 6.08
N LEU A 53 4.02 2.51 5.07
CA LEU A 53 5.02 1.46 5.18
C LEU A 53 6.43 2.01 5.47
N ASP A 54 6.85 3.06 4.77
CA ASP A 54 8.14 3.72 5.01
C ASP A 54 8.19 4.32 6.43
N LEU A 55 7.09 4.92 6.90
CA LEU A 55 7.01 5.42 8.27
C LEU A 55 7.05 4.28 9.28
N VAL A 56 6.41 3.14 9.00
CA VAL A 56 6.49 1.95 9.86
C VAL A 56 7.91 1.37 9.86
N ASP A 57 8.60 1.31 8.72
CA ASP A 57 9.98 0.80 8.62
C ASP A 57 11.00 1.73 9.33
N ILE A 58 10.85 3.05 9.20
CA ILE A 58 11.69 4.04 9.91
C ILE A 58 11.41 4.04 11.42
N THR A 59 10.18 3.69 11.83
CA THR A 59 9.79 3.61 13.25
C THR A 59 10.00 2.22 13.86
N LEU A 60 10.21 1.17 13.05
CA LEU A 60 10.80 -0.12 13.42
C LEU A 60 12.31 0.03 13.63
N GLU A 61 12.67 0.98 14.50
CA GLU A 61 13.83 0.97 15.37
C GLU A 61 15.23 0.67 14.76
N PRO A 62 16.13 1.68 14.70
CA PRO A 62 17.55 1.56 14.32
C PRO A 62 18.40 0.58 15.12
N TRP A 63 17.87 -0.09 16.15
CA TRP A 63 18.61 -1.02 16.98
C TRP A 63 18.60 -2.47 16.50
N LEU A 64 17.88 -2.79 15.42
CA LEU A 64 18.02 -4.08 14.74
C LEU A 64 19.23 -4.17 13.79
N THR A 65 19.93 -3.06 13.52
CA THR A 65 21.17 -3.03 12.70
C THR A 65 22.46 -2.86 13.50
N ALA A 66 22.40 -2.87 14.84
CA ALA A 66 23.57 -2.92 15.71
C ALA A 66 23.63 -4.26 16.47
N GLY A 67 23.99 -5.33 15.76
CA GLY A 67 24.25 -6.66 16.31
C GLY A 67 25.41 -7.32 15.59
#